data_AF-A0A937QQ39-F1
#
_entry.id   AF-A0A937QQ39-F1
#
_cell.length_a   1.000
_cell.length_b   1.000
_cell.length_c   1.000
_cell.angle_alpha   90.00
_cell.angle_beta   90.00
_cell.angle_gamma   90.00
#
_symmetry.space_group_name_H-M   'P 1'
#
loop_
_entity.id
_entity.type
_entity.pdbx_description
1 polymer ?
#
loop_
_entity_poly.entity_id
_entity_poly.type
_entity_poly.pdbx_seq_one_letter_code
_entity_poly.pdbx_strand_id
1 'polypeptide(L)' 'MLSETAVTDGQWHRIGLIWDGLRRTLYVDGVAVAGDTQDGLENTGNGLYIGTGKAMAQGTYFSGLIDDVRIYSRAIHP' A
#
# COMPACT_ATOMS: atom_id res chain seq x y z
N MET A 1 -9.81 5.12 1.03
CA MET A 1 -9.74 3.80 1.68
C MET A 1 -9.13 3.87 3.08
N LEU A 2 -9.70 3.19 4.07
CA LEU A 2 -9.17 3.03 5.44
C LEU A 2 -9.42 1.58 5.90
N SER A 3 -8.50 0.98 6.65
CA SER A 3 -8.63 -0.36 7.24
C SER A 3 -8.62 -0.27 8.77
N GLU A 4 -9.34 -1.15 9.45
CA GLU A 4 -9.34 -1.30 10.92
C GLU A 4 -8.38 -2.38 11.41
N THR A 5 -7.70 -3.10 10.50
CA THR A 5 -6.72 -4.13 10.86
C THR A 5 -5.47 -3.52 11.48
N ALA A 6 -5.15 -3.91 12.71
CA ALA A 6 -3.91 -3.51 13.38
C ALA A 6 -2.70 -4.27 12.81
N VAL A 7 -1.63 -3.54 12.50
CA VAL A 7 -0.35 -4.07 11.96
C VAL A 7 0.87 -3.54 12.72
N THR A 8 0.65 -3.00 13.93
CA THR A 8 1.66 -2.33 14.76
C THR A 8 2.07 -3.19 15.96
N ASP A 9 2.07 -4.51 15.79
CA ASP A 9 2.40 -5.49 16.83
C ASP A 9 3.89 -5.90 16.83
N GLY A 10 4.69 -5.34 15.92
CA GLY A 10 6.11 -5.62 15.77
C GLY A 10 6.42 -6.91 15.00
N GLN A 11 5.41 -7.57 14.42
CA GLN A 11 5.58 -8.72 13.55
C GLN A 11 5.67 -8.31 12.07
N TRP A 12 6.16 -9.23 11.24
CA TRP A 12 6.12 -9.08 9.80
C TRP A 12 4.69 -9.24 9.30
N HIS A 13 4.25 -8.29 8.47
CA HIS A 13 2.98 -8.36 7.74
C HIS A 13 3.22 -8.22 6.25
N ARG A 14 2.52 -9.05 5.46
CA ARG A 14 2.51 -8.91 4.00
C ARG A 14 1.39 -7.96 3.59
N ILE A 15 1.76 -6.82 3.04
CA ILE A 15 0.82 -5.80 2.55
C ILE A 15 0.68 -5.88 1.04
N GLY A 16 -0.56 -5.89 0.54
CA GLY A 16 -0.86 -5.86 -0.89
C GLY A 16 -1.89 -4.79 -1.23
N LEU A 17 -1.60 -3.95 -2.22
CA LEU A 17 -2.58 -3.03 -2.80
C LEU A 17 -2.78 -3.39 -4.27
N ILE A 18 -4.01 -3.74 -4.63
CA ILE A 18 -4.38 -4.11 -6.00
C ILE A 18 -5.30 -3.03 -6.55
N TRP A 19 -5.08 -2.61 -7.79
CA TRP A 19 -6.04 -1.85 -8.58
C TRP A 19 -6.32 -2.60 -9.89
N ASP A 20 -7.59 -2.89 -10.16
CA ASP A 20 -8.04 -3.67 -11.34
C ASP A 20 -8.49 -2.79 -12.52
N GLY A 21 -8.25 -1.48 -12.45
CA GLY A 21 -8.75 -0.48 -13.39
C GLY A 21 -9.99 0.27 -12.89
N LEU A 22 -10.64 -0.23 -11.83
CA LEU A 22 -11.79 0.44 -11.21
C LEU A 22 -11.75 0.36 -9.67
N ARG A 23 -11.49 -0.81 -9.11
CA ARG A 23 -11.53 -1.07 -7.67
C ARG A 23 -10.12 -1.15 -7.13
N ARG A 24 -9.92 -0.54 -5.96
CA ARG A 24 -8.74 -0.78 -5.13
C ARG A 24 -9.09 -1.74 -4.01
N THR A 25 -8.19 -2.66 -3.71
CA THR A 25 -8.34 -3.56 -2.56
C THR A 25 -7.02 -3.64 -1.82
N LEU A 26 -7.08 -3.38 -0.52
CA LEU A 26 -5.97 -3.52 0.40
C LEU A 26 -6.05 -4.89 1.09
N TYR A 27 -4.93 -5.57 1.12
CA TYR A 27 -4.74 -6.87 1.76
C TYR A 27 -3.69 -6.77 2.85
N VAL A 28 -3.96 -7.44 3.97
CA VAL A 28 -3.00 -7.71 5.05
C VAL A 28 -2.98 -9.22 5.25
N ASP A 29 -1.79 -9.81 5.13
CA ASP A 29 -1.57 -11.26 5.31
C ASP A 29 -2.50 -12.14 4.45
N GLY A 30 -2.79 -11.65 3.22
CA GLY A 30 -3.63 -12.34 2.24
C GLY A 30 -5.15 -12.11 2.41
N VAL A 31 -5.59 -11.45 3.47
CA VAL A 31 -7.00 -11.14 3.72
C VAL A 31 -7.34 -9.74 3.21
N ALA A 32 -8.45 -9.57 2.48
CA ALA A 32 -8.92 -8.26 2.07
C ALA A 32 -9.45 -7.49 3.29
N VAL A 33 -8.87 -6.33 3.58
CA VAL A 33 -9.18 -5.55 4.80
C VAL A 33 -9.82 -4.19 4.52
N ALA A 34 -9.69 -3.68 3.28
CA ALA A 34 -10.36 -2.48 2.85
C ALA A 34 -10.49 -2.44 1.32
N GLY A 35 -11.45 -1.66 0.82
CA GLY A 35 -11.60 -1.41 -0.61
C GLY A 35 -12.33 -0.10 -0.89
N ASP A 36 -12.08 0.46 -2.06
CA ASP A 36 -12.87 1.56 -2.62
C ASP A 36 -12.90 1.52 -4.16
N THR A 37 -13.75 2.35 -4.75
CA THR A 37 -13.78 2.58 -6.19
C THR A 37 -12.93 3.80 -6.50
N GLN A 38 -12.08 3.69 -7.51
CA GLN A 38 -11.17 4.71 -7.99
C GLN A 38 -11.13 4.61 -9.52
N ASP A 39 -11.91 5.48 -10.18
CA ASP A 39 -12.16 5.48 -11.64
C ASP A 39 -10.94 5.87 -12.50
N GLY A 40 -9.79 6.12 -11.87
CA GLY A 40 -8.54 6.46 -12.53
C GLY A 40 -7.43 6.76 -11.54
N LEU A 41 -6.19 6.60 -11.99
CA LEU A 41 -4.99 6.99 -11.24
C LEU A 41 -4.41 8.27 -11.83
N GLU A 42 -4.13 9.24 -10.97
CA GLU A 42 -3.41 10.45 -11.36
C GLU A 42 -1.90 10.22 -11.36
N ASN A 43 -1.19 10.86 -12.29
CA ASN A 43 0.27 10.87 -12.26
C ASN A 43 0.74 11.72 -11.07
N THR A 44 1.63 11.15 -10.25
CA THR A 44 2.11 11.81 -9.02
C THR A 44 3.05 12.99 -9.31
N GLY A 45 3.65 13.05 -10.51
CA GLY A 45 4.71 13.98 -10.90
C GLY A 45 6.03 13.78 -10.17
N ASN A 46 6.11 12.83 -9.24
CA ASN A 46 7.21 12.60 -8.32
C ASN A 46 7.78 11.19 -8.47
N GLY A 47 8.94 10.95 -7.85
CA GLY A 47 9.50 9.60 -7.73
C GLY A 47 8.63 8.69 -6.86
N LEU A 48 8.86 7.38 -6.96
CA LEU A 48 8.36 6.42 -5.99
C LEU A 48 9.27 6.44 -4.75
N TYR A 49 8.68 6.67 -3.58
CA TYR A 49 9.39 6.65 -2.31
C TYR A 49 8.86 5.53 -1.42
N ILE A 50 9.76 4.81 -0.78
CA ILE A 50 9.46 3.73 0.17
C ILE A 50 9.95 4.17 1.55
N GLY A 51 9.12 3.96 2.59
CA GLY A 51 9.47 4.31 3.96
C GLY A 51 9.35 5.80 4.31
N THR A 52 8.64 6.60 3.53
CA THR A 52 8.41 8.03 3.82
C THR A 52 7.12 8.54 3.16
N GLY A 53 6.64 9.71 3.58
CA GLY A 53 5.50 10.39 2.95
C GLY A 53 5.86 11.06 1.63
N LYS A 54 4.85 11.44 0.85
CA LYS A 54 5.00 12.02 -0.52
C LYS A 54 5.93 13.25 -0.60
N ALA A 55 6.03 14.03 0.47
CA ALA A 55 6.83 15.25 0.54
C ALA A 55 8.12 15.09 1.38
N MET A 56 8.43 13.86 1.81
CA MET A 56 9.57 13.56 2.70
C MET A 56 9.62 14.43 3.96
N ALA A 57 8.45 14.89 4.42
CA ALA A 57 8.34 15.79 5.55
C ALA A 57 8.80 15.10 6.84
N GLN A 58 9.34 15.89 7.77
CA GLN A 58 9.72 15.40 9.09
C GLN A 58 8.53 14.70 9.76
N GLY A 59 8.78 13.57 10.43
CA GLY A 59 7.75 12.77 11.09
C GLY A 59 6.96 11.83 10.17
N THR A 60 7.21 11.83 8.85
CA THR A 60 6.55 10.90 7.91
C THR A 60 7.41 9.66 7.57
N TYR A 61 8.62 9.58 8.12
CA TYR A 61 9.52 8.46 7.91
C TYR A 61 9.05 7.23 8.68
N PHE A 62 8.99 6.10 7.98
CA PHE A 62 8.65 4.81 8.57
C PHE A 62 9.78 4.32 9.49
N SER A 63 9.40 3.78 10.65
CA SER A 63 10.33 3.18 11.61
C SER A 63 10.04 1.70 11.72
N GLY A 64 10.82 0.89 11.01
CA GLY A 64 10.66 -0.56 10.92
C GLY A 64 11.50 -1.15 9.81
N LEU A 65 11.31 -2.44 9.55
CA LEU A 65 11.96 -3.15 8.45
C LEU A 65 11.02 -3.23 7.26
N ILE A 66 11.58 -3.15 6.06
CA ILE A 66 10.87 -3.34 4.78
C ILE A 66 11.70 -4.32 3.98
N ASP A 67 11.05 -5.35 3.42
CA ASP A 67 11.70 -6.32 2.56
C ASP A 67 10.81 -6.66 1.35
N ASP A 68 11.43 -7.16 0.29
CA ASP A 68 10.77 -7.91 -0.76
C ASP A 68 9.68 -7.15 -1.57
N VAL A 69 9.93 -5.85 -1.79
CA VAL A 69 9.03 -4.93 -2.50
C VAL A 69 8.90 -5.30 -3.98
N ARG A 70 7.66 -5.48 -4.45
CA ARG A 70 7.35 -5.86 -5.84
C ARG A 70 6.23 -4.99 -6.39
N ILE A 71 6.33 -4.62 -7.66
CA ILE A 71 5.34 -3.81 -8.39
C ILE A 71 5.05 -4.53 -9.71
N TYR A 72 3.76 -4.62 -10.04
CA TYR A 72 3.29 -5.33 -11.23
C TYR A 72 2.43 -4.41 -12.09
N SER A 73 2.51 -4.59 -13.41
CA SER A 73 1.68 -3.89 -14.39
C SER A 73 0.30 -4.53 -14.59
N ARG A 74 -0.09 -5.46 -13.71
CA ARG A 74 -1.37 -6.18 -13.73
C ARG A 74 -1.85 -6.42 -12.30
N ALA A 75 -3.16 -6.55 -12.14
CA ALA A 75 -3.73 -7.05 -10.89
C ALA A 75 -3.25 -8.49 -10.63
N ILE A 76 -2.77 -8.74 -9.42
CA ILE A 76 -2.36 -10.07 -8.94
C ILE A 76 -3.07 -10.30 -7.61
N HIS A 77 -4.04 -11.19 -7.63
CA HIS A 77 -4.78 -11.57 -6.43
C HIS A 77 -3.95 -12.55 -5.59
N PRO A 78 -4.06 -12.49 -4.24
CA PRO A 78 -3.40 -13.44 -3.36
C PRO A 78 -3.82 -14.89 -3.61
#